data_AF-A0A382WC56-F1
#
_entry.id   AF-A0A382WC56-F1
#
_cell.length_a   1.000
_cell.length_b   1.000
_cell.length_c   1.000
_cell.angle_alpha   90.00
_cell.angle_beta   90.00
_cell.angle_gamma   90.00
#
_symmetry.space_group_name_H-M   'P 1'
#
loop_
_entity.id
_entity.type
_entity.pdbx_description
1 polymer ?
#
loop_
_entity_poly.entity_id
_entity_poly.type
_entity_poly.pdbx_seq_one_letter_code
_entity_poly.pdbx_strand_id
1 'polypeptide(L)'
;LSARSVEGNVTHTLSLLADQIDSISFNSKNINVRSISIDGNNSKSFEVTKNKLIIPLDRDYNLDDLLTVSVEYDAQPKLGCFFVQPDSVYPEKHFQAWTQGEQMHNQHWVPLYDYPNDKSTFECILTVDTPYVAISNGALMDVKRSEGKRTFHWSESAPMVSYLISFVVGDYREVKDHSSSVPVSYWVYPEHDRDDAMRSFGLTPEMLTVFNEYIGFPYPYEKYDQIIIEDFMWGGMENITLSHMTDRTMHTESAQPNHSSEWLVAHELAHQWFGDLL
;
A
#
# COMPACT_ATOMS: atom_id res chain seq x y z
N LEU A 1 7.25 -10.68 -9.90
CA LEU A 1 8.43 -9.80 -9.75
C LEU A 1 9.21 -9.67 -11.06
N SER A 2 9.74 -10.74 -11.65
CA SER A 2 10.61 -10.67 -12.85
C SER A 2 9.95 -10.05 -14.10
N ALA A 3 8.63 -10.18 -14.24
CA ALA A 3 7.88 -9.56 -15.35
C ALA A 3 7.71 -8.04 -15.19
N ARG A 4 8.03 -7.49 -14.01
CA ARG A 4 7.88 -6.07 -13.65
C ARG A 4 6.50 -5.51 -14.01
N SER A 5 5.47 -6.31 -13.69
CA SER A 5 4.08 -6.03 -14.03
C SER A 5 3.16 -6.36 -12.85
N VAL A 6 2.02 -5.70 -12.84
CA VAL A 6 0.86 -6.05 -12.03
C VAL A 6 -0.28 -6.44 -12.95
N GLU A 7 -1.09 -7.40 -12.53
CA GLU A 7 -2.28 -7.85 -13.23
C GLU A 7 -3.35 -8.16 -12.18
N GLY A 8 -4.59 -7.77 -12.45
CA GLY A 8 -5.67 -8.09 -11.54
C GLY A 8 -6.99 -7.43 -11.88
N ASN A 9 -7.82 -7.35 -10.86
CA ASN A 9 -9.11 -6.68 -10.90
C ASN A 9 -9.16 -5.69 -9.73
N VAL A 10 -9.62 -4.46 -10.01
CA VAL A 10 -9.99 -3.50 -8.96
C VAL A 10 -11.50 -3.33 -9.00
N THR A 11 -12.13 -3.32 -7.83
CA THR A 11 -13.57 -3.08 -7.69
C THR A 11 -13.79 -1.86 -6.82
N HIS A 12 -14.53 -0.90 -7.37
CA HIS A 12 -14.91 0.34 -6.69
C HIS A 12 -16.37 0.26 -6.30
N THR A 13 -16.68 0.58 -5.05
CA THR A 13 -18.07 0.81 -4.60
C THR A 13 -18.24 2.31 -4.41
N LEU A 14 -19.14 2.91 -5.18
CA LEU A 14 -19.26 4.36 -5.32
C LEU A 14 -20.64 4.82 -4.86
N SER A 15 -20.68 5.96 -4.17
CA SER A 15 -21.90 6.76 -3.98
C SER A 15 -21.87 7.94 -4.94
N LEU A 16 -23.01 8.29 -5.52
CA LEU A 16 -23.11 9.41 -6.45
C LEU A 16 -23.39 10.71 -5.71
N LEU A 17 -22.75 11.80 -6.15
CA LEU A 17 -22.89 13.13 -5.55
C LEU A 17 -23.78 14.07 -6.38
N ALA A 18 -24.27 13.61 -7.53
CA ALA A 18 -25.15 14.36 -8.41
C ALA A 18 -26.10 13.42 -9.17
N ASP A 19 -27.27 13.93 -9.56
CA ASP A 19 -28.17 13.28 -10.50
C ASP A 19 -27.66 13.42 -11.95
N GLN A 20 -28.20 12.61 -12.86
CA GLN A 20 -27.97 12.70 -14.31
C GLN A 20 -26.49 12.54 -14.72
N ILE A 21 -25.74 11.72 -13.98
CA ILE A 21 -24.39 11.33 -14.36
C ILE A 21 -24.50 10.32 -15.52
N ASP A 22 -23.81 10.60 -16.62
CA ASP A 22 -23.77 9.74 -17.82
C ASP A 22 -22.54 8.84 -17.87
N SER A 23 -21.52 9.14 -17.06
CA SER A 23 -20.23 8.47 -17.08
C SER A 23 -19.44 8.65 -15.78
N ILE A 24 -18.57 7.68 -15.52
CA ILE A 24 -17.61 7.71 -14.42
C ILE A 24 -16.21 7.71 -15.00
N SER A 25 -15.28 8.39 -14.33
CA SER A 25 -13.89 8.38 -14.73
C SER A 25 -12.96 8.03 -13.58
N PHE A 26 -12.01 7.14 -13.85
CA PHE A 26 -10.88 6.85 -12.98
C PHE A 26 -9.59 7.38 -13.59
N ASN A 27 -8.66 7.81 -12.74
CA ASN A 27 -7.28 8.03 -13.14
C ASN A 27 -6.65 6.70 -13.56
N SER A 28 -5.99 6.69 -14.71
CA SER A 28 -5.40 5.49 -15.29
C SER A 28 -4.30 5.88 -16.28
N LYS A 29 -3.04 5.60 -15.95
CA LYS A 29 -1.86 5.99 -16.74
C LYS A 29 -1.04 4.78 -17.14
N ASN A 30 -0.98 4.51 -18.45
CA ASN A 30 -0.29 3.34 -19.03
C ASN A 30 -0.81 1.99 -18.51
N ILE A 31 -2.11 1.92 -18.24
CA ILE A 31 -2.79 0.69 -17.82
C ILE A 31 -3.56 0.13 -19.01
N ASN A 32 -3.41 -1.17 -19.25
CA ASN A 32 -4.17 -1.90 -20.24
C ASN A 32 -5.46 -2.43 -19.60
N VAL A 33 -6.59 -1.79 -19.91
CA VAL A 33 -7.90 -2.20 -19.42
C VAL A 33 -8.45 -3.31 -20.33
N ARG A 34 -8.74 -4.48 -19.76
CA ARG A 34 -9.21 -5.66 -20.48
C ARG A 34 -10.73 -5.77 -20.50
N SER A 35 -11.37 -5.55 -19.35
CA SER A 35 -12.82 -5.67 -19.21
C SER A 35 -13.33 -4.78 -18.08
N ILE A 36 -14.62 -4.43 -18.16
CA ILE A 36 -15.32 -3.65 -17.14
C ILE A 36 -16.66 -4.29 -16.89
N SER A 37 -17.06 -4.36 -15.62
CA SER A 37 -18.44 -4.66 -15.24
C SER A 37 -19.01 -3.56 -14.34
N ILE A 38 -20.31 -3.32 -14.50
CA ILE A 38 -21.12 -2.42 -13.70
C ILE A 38 -22.21 -3.27 -13.03
N ASP A 39 -22.24 -3.29 -11.70
CA ASP A 39 -23.16 -4.11 -10.90
C ASP A 39 -23.18 -5.60 -11.35
N GLY A 40 -22.01 -6.12 -11.69
CA GLY A 40 -21.81 -7.50 -12.18
C GLY A 40 -22.18 -7.73 -13.64
N ASN A 41 -22.72 -6.74 -14.36
CA ASN A 41 -23.01 -6.81 -15.78
C ASN A 41 -21.83 -6.27 -16.59
N ASN A 42 -21.36 -7.04 -17.58
CA ASN A 42 -20.27 -6.59 -18.45
C ASN A 42 -20.67 -5.32 -19.20
N SER A 43 -19.90 -4.24 -19.01
CA SER A 43 -20.00 -3.04 -19.83
C SER A 43 -19.39 -3.29 -21.20
N LYS A 44 -20.10 -2.84 -22.25
CA LYS A 44 -19.67 -3.03 -23.65
C LYS A 44 -18.84 -1.85 -24.18
N SER A 45 -18.73 -0.77 -23.42
CA SER A 45 -18.08 0.45 -23.87
C SER A 45 -17.31 1.11 -22.74
N PHE A 46 -16.05 1.43 -23.01
CA PHE A 46 -15.22 2.30 -22.19
C PHE A 46 -14.20 2.99 -23.09
N GLU A 47 -13.71 4.14 -22.64
CA GLU A 47 -12.68 4.90 -23.31
C GLU A 47 -11.43 4.96 -22.43
N VAL A 48 -10.30 4.49 -22.95
CA VAL A 48 -8.99 4.69 -22.32
C VAL A 48 -8.31 5.85 -23.01
N THR A 49 -8.17 6.95 -22.30
CA THR A 49 -7.37 8.11 -22.72
C THR A 49 -5.94 7.97 -22.19
N LYS A 50 -5.09 8.98 -22.41
CA LYS A 50 -3.73 9.01 -21.89
C LYS A 50 -3.66 8.91 -20.35
N ASN A 51 -4.63 9.49 -19.63
CA ASN A 51 -4.57 9.65 -18.17
C ASN A 51 -5.83 9.17 -17.44
N LYS A 52 -6.87 8.76 -18.17
CA LYS A 52 -8.16 8.41 -17.60
C LYS A 52 -8.77 7.20 -18.30
N LEU A 53 -9.45 6.41 -17.50
CA LEU A 53 -10.47 5.46 -17.94
C LEU A 53 -11.84 6.13 -17.78
N ILE A 54 -12.64 6.19 -18.84
CA ILE A 54 -14.00 6.75 -18.84
C ILE A 54 -14.98 5.63 -19.15
N ILE A 55 -16.01 5.51 -18.32
CA ILE A 55 -16.97 4.42 -18.33
C ILE A 55 -18.36 5.03 -18.42
N PRO A 56 -19.00 5.00 -19.60
CA PRO A 56 -20.40 5.36 -19.73
C PRO A 56 -21.28 4.47 -18.84
N LEU A 57 -22.25 5.08 -18.18
CA LEU A 57 -23.24 4.38 -17.38
C LEU A 57 -24.31 3.75 -18.29
N ASP A 58 -24.78 2.58 -17.91
CA ASP A 58 -25.71 1.75 -18.69
C ASP A 58 -27.19 2.13 -18.49
N ARG A 59 -27.46 2.92 -17.45
CA ARG A 59 -28.76 3.49 -17.09
C ARG A 59 -28.56 4.77 -16.28
N ASP A 60 -29.66 5.44 -15.98
CA ASP A 60 -29.67 6.51 -14.98
C ASP A 60 -29.51 5.91 -13.58
N TYR A 61 -28.66 6.55 -12.78
CA TYR A 61 -28.46 6.25 -11.36
C TYR A 61 -28.89 7.46 -10.54
N ASN A 62 -29.48 7.20 -9.37
CA ASN A 62 -29.92 8.24 -8.43
C ASN A 62 -28.87 8.44 -7.32
N LEU A 63 -28.99 9.54 -6.56
CA LEU A 63 -28.12 9.83 -5.41
C LEU A 63 -28.05 8.71 -4.35
N ASP A 64 -29.14 7.95 -4.19
CA ASP A 64 -29.22 6.86 -3.22
C ASP A 64 -28.69 5.51 -3.77
N ASP A 65 -28.32 5.44 -5.05
CA ASP A 65 -27.79 4.23 -5.65
C ASP A 65 -26.32 4.03 -5.24
N LEU A 66 -26.00 2.82 -4.75
CA LEU A 66 -24.63 2.34 -4.66
C LEU A 66 -24.27 1.62 -5.95
N LEU A 67 -23.16 2.05 -6.55
CA LEU A 67 -22.69 1.55 -7.82
C LEU A 67 -21.40 0.76 -7.62
N THR A 68 -21.36 -0.47 -8.14
CA THR A 68 -20.14 -1.28 -8.17
C THR A 68 -19.53 -1.27 -9.56
N VAL A 69 -18.28 -0.83 -9.68
CA VAL A 69 -17.52 -0.87 -10.94
C VAL A 69 -16.27 -1.72 -10.77
N SER A 70 -16.21 -2.83 -11.49
CA SER A 70 -15.01 -3.68 -11.53
C SER A 70 -14.26 -3.49 -12.83
N VAL A 71 -12.94 -3.35 -12.74
CA VAL A 71 -12.03 -3.14 -13.87
C VAL A 71 -10.97 -4.22 -13.85
N GLU A 72 -10.92 -5.04 -14.90
CA GLU A 72 -9.85 -6.02 -15.12
C GLU A 72 -8.74 -5.39 -15.95
N TYR A 73 -7.50 -5.52 -15.51
CA TYR A 73 -6.38 -4.81 -16.13
C TYR A 73 -5.01 -5.48 -15.92
N ASP A 74 -4.05 -5.01 -16.68
CA ASP A 74 -2.61 -5.20 -16.43
C ASP A 74 -1.85 -3.89 -16.62
N ALA A 75 -0.72 -3.76 -15.93
CA ALA A 75 0.15 -2.60 -16.04
C ALA A 75 1.61 -2.99 -15.87
N GLN A 76 2.49 -2.25 -16.55
CA GLN A 76 3.94 -2.26 -16.35
C GLN A 76 4.38 -0.88 -15.87
N PRO A 77 4.14 -0.56 -14.58
CA PRO A 77 4.35 0.78 -14.05
C PRO A 77 5.82 1.17 -14.08
N LYS A 78 6.07 2.46 -14.32
CA LYS A 78 7.38 3.10 -14.16
C LYS A 78 7.42 4.05 -12.95
N LEU A 79 6.26 4.29 -12.35
CA LEU A 79 6.01 5.15 -11.20
C LEU A 79 4.90 4.48 -10.38
N GLY A 80 4.79 4.79 -9.09
CA GLY A 80 3.73 4.29 -8.21
C GLY A 80 3.96 2.89 -7.69
N CYS A 81 4.39 1.97 -8.55
CA CYS A 81 4.81 0.62 -8.19
C CYS A 81 6.16 0.31 -8.87
N PHE A 82 7.12 -0.10 -8.06
CA PHE A 82 8.51 -0.30 -8.45
C PHE A 82 8.86 -1.77 -8.27
N PHE A 83 9.83 -2.23 -9.06
CA PHE A 83 10.32 -3.62 -9.03
C PHE A 83 11.83 -3.61 -8.91
N VAL A 84 12.34 -4.20 -7.83
CA VAL A 84 13.76 -4.36 -7.54
C VAL A 84 14.13 -5.82 -7.78
N GLN A 85 15.32 -6.04 -8.33
CA GLN A 85 15.88 -7.36 -8.57
C GLN A 85 17.41 -7.27 -8.68
N PRO A 86 18.13 -8.38 -8.43
CA PRO A 86 19.53 -8.51 -8.81
C PRO A 86 19.80 -8.09 -10.25
N ASP A 87 20.96 -7.44 -10.45
CA ASP A 87 21.53 -7.20 -11.78
C ASP A 87 23.06 -7.43 -11.76
N SER A 88 23.73 -7.23 -12.90
CA SER A 88 25.18 -7.46 -13.01
C SER A 88 26.03 -6.52 -12.17
N VAL A 89 25.49 -5.36 -11.78
CA VAL A 89 26.16 -4.33 -10.96
C VAL A 89 25.88 -4.57 -9.48
N TYR A 90 24.64 -4.95 -9.15
CA TYR A 90 24.17 -5.21 -7.79
C TYR A 90 23.56 -6.62 -7.70
N PRO A 91 24.39 -7.68 -7.68
CA PRO A 91 23.91 -9.06 -7.69
C PRO A 91 23.24 -9.50 -6.37
N GLU A 92 23.51 -8.78 -5.28
CA GLU A 92 23.00 -9.09 -3.94
C GLU A 92 21.64 -8.42 -3.64
N LYS A 93 21.07 -7.65 -4.59
CA LYS A 93 19.76 -7.02 -4.39
C LYS A 93 18.67 -8.05 -4.14
N HIS A 94 17.69 -7.67 -3.35
CA HIS A 94 16.52 -8.49 -3.12
C HIS A 94 15.55 -8.39 -4.30
N PHE A 95 14.85 -9.49 -4.59
CA PHE A 95 13.67 -9.42 -5.43
C PHE A 95 12.53 -8.77 -4.63
N GLN A 96 12.09 -7.60 -5.07
CA GLN A 96 11.02 -6.85 -4.40
C GLN A 96 10.06 -6.22 -5.39
N ALA A 97 8.83 -6.01 -4.96
CA ALA A 97 7.96 -4.98 -5.51
C ALA A 97 7.42 -4.14 -4.38
N TRP A 98 7.41 -2.83 -4.54
CA TRP A 98 6.90 -1.92 -3.53
C TRP A 98 6.25 -0.71 -4.19
N THR A 99 5.43 -0.02 -3.42
CA THR A 99 4.64 1.11 -3.90
C THR A 99 5.07 2.43 -3.27
N GLN A 100 4.87 3.52 -3.99
CA GLN A 100 5.02 4.89 -3.52
C GLN A 100 3.92 5.71 -4.19
N GLY A 101 2.80 5.90 -3.48
CA GLY A 101 1.60 6.52 -4.02
C GLY A 101 1.65 8.05 -4.03
N GLU A 102 2.34 8.68 -3.08
CA GLU A 102 2.38 10.14 -2.98
C GLU A 102 3.09 10.78 -4.20
N GLN A 103 2.53 11.82 -4.85
CA GLN A 103 1.26 12.51 -4.55
C GLN A 103 0.03 11.94 -5.27
N MET A 104 0.22 11.40 -6.47
CA MET A 104 -0.85 10.81 -7.32
C MET A 104 -0.22 9.77 -8.25
N HIS A 105 0.49 8.81 -7.67
CA HIS A 105 1.24 7.81 -8.44
C HIS A 105 0.56 6.45 -8.47
N ASN A 106 -0.44 6.18 -7.62
CA ASN A 106 -1.16 4.91 -7.63
C ASN A 106 -1.94 4.69 -8.94
N GLN A 107 -2.38 5.77 -9.62
CA GLN A 107 -2.96 5.71 -10.96
C GLN A 107 -2.07 5.07 -12.06
N HIS A 108 -0.80 4.78 -11.79
CA HIS A 108 0.12 4.13 -12.73
C HIS A 108 0.07 2.60 -12.69
N TRP A 109 -0.49 2.01 -11.62
CA TRP A 109 -0.51 0.55 -11.45
C TRP A 109 -1.89 0.02 -11.08
N VAL A 110 -2.84 0.89 -10.72
CA VAL A 110 -4.24 0.53 -10.53
C VAL A 110 -5.13 1.68 -11.06
N PRO A 111 -6.25 1.40 -11.74
CA PRO A 111 -7.24 2.44 -12.05
C PRO A 111 -8.05 2.82 -10.80
N LEU A 112 -8.01 4.09 -10.39
CA LEU A 112 -8.77 4.59 -9.24
C LEU A 112 -9.05 6.10 -9.33
N TYR A 113 -9.84 6.65 -8.42
CA TYR A 113 -9.92 8.09 -8.22
C TYR A 113 -8.69 8.55 -7.41
N ASP A 114 -7.73 9.18 -8.08
CA ASP A 114 -6.40 9.44 -7.48
C ASP A 114 -6.22 10.92 -7.12
N TYR A 115 -7.01 11.38 -6.16
CA TYR A 115 -6.94 12.75 -5.61
C TYR A 115 -7.31 12.74 -4.11
N PRO A 116 -6.60 13.48 -3.24
CA PRO A 116 -6.68 13.32 -1.79
C PRO A 116 -7.86 14.04 -1.12
N ASN A 117 -8.91 14.40 -1.87
CA ASN A 117 -10.12 15.04 -1.34
C ASN A 117 -11.23 14.04 -0.99
N ASP A 118 -11.03 12.76 -1.26
CA ASP A 118 -11.98 11.69 -0.97
C ASP A 118 -11.26 10.55 -0.23
N LYS A 119 -11.94 9.94 0.73
CA LYS A 119 -11.40 8.86 1.57
C LYS A 119 -12.30 7.63 1.41
N SER A 120 -11.69 6.46 1.28
CA SER A 120 -12.39 5.18 1.23
C SER A 120 -11.67 4.11 2.05
N THR A 121 -12.40 3.07 2.45
CA THR A 121 -11.79 1.83 2.98
C THR A 121 -11.21 1.01 1.84
N PHE A 122 -10.23 0.15 2.13
CA PHE A 122 -9.55 -0.62 1.09
C PHE A 122 -9.33 -2.08 1.48
N GLU A 123 -9.38 -2.96 0.49
CA GLU A 123 -8.94 -4.35 0.63
C GLU A 123 -7.91 -4.65 -0.46
N CYS A 124 -6.86 -5.37 -0.09
CA CYS A 124 -5.80 -5.78 -1.01
C CYS A 124 -5.62 -7.29 -0.96
N ILE A 125 -5.84 -7.96 -2.10
CA ILE A 125 -5.67 -9.41 -2.25
C ILE A 125 -4.51 -9.66 -3.21
N LEU A 126 -3.35 -10.04 -2.66
CA LEU A 126 -2.10 -10.14 -3.40
C LEU A 126 -1.68 -11.60 -3.53
N THR A 127 -1.51 -12.06 -4.78
CA THR A 127 -0.98 -13.39 -5.07
C THR A 127 0.47 -13.30 -5.55
N VAL A 128 1.37 -14.00 -4.88
CA VAL A 128 2.81 -13.96 -5.12
C VAL A 128 3.40 -15.37 -5.14
N ASP A 129 4.53 -15.53 -5.82
CA ASP A 129 5.26 -16.80 -5.84
C ASP A 129 5.94 -17.07 -4.48
N THR A 130 6.04 -18.33 -4.09
CA THR A 130 6.84 -18.76 -2.94
C THR A 130 8.32 -18.60 -3.28
N PRO A 131 9.20 -18.07 -2.40
CA PRO A 131 8.99 -17.83 -0.96
C PRO A 131 8.62 -16.39 -0.60
N TYR A 132 8.11 -15.56 -1.51
CA TYR A 132 7.80 -14.16 -1.24
C TYR A 132 6.52 -13.98 -0.42
N VAL A 133 6.54 -13.04 0.51
CA VAL A 133 5.38 -12.56 1.27
C VAL A 133 4.85 -11.28 0.64
N ALA A 134 3.57 -10.98 0.85
CA ALA A 134 2.95 -9.73 0.44
C ALA A 134 2.31 -9.05 1.66
N ILE A 135 2.75 -7.83 1.96
CA ILE A 135 2.28 -7.01 3.08
C ILE A 135 1.59 -5.77 2.50
N SER A 136 0.45 -5.36 3.08
CA SER A 136 -0.32 -4.20 2.66
C SER A 136 -0.93 -3.49 3.89
N ASN A 137 -1.75 -2.48 3.65
CA ASN A 137 -2.47 -1.75 4.70
C ASN A 137 -3.50 -2.64 5.41
N GLY A 138 -3.87 -2.30 6.63
CA GLY A 138 -4.95 -2.93 7.40
C GLY A 138 -4.61 -4.30 8.00
N ALA A 139 -5.62 -5.00 8.50
CA ALA A 139 -5.45 -6.30 9.14
C ALA A 139 -5.25 -7.44 8.13
N LEU A 140 -4.39 -8.42 8.48
CA LEU A 140 -4.25 -9.67 7.71
C LEU A 140 -5.44 -10.59 7.99
N MET A 141 -6.30 -10.77 7.00
CA MET A 141 -7.54 -11.53 7.11
C MET A 141 -7.34 -13.01 6.81
N ASP A 142 -6.56 -13.34 5.78
CA ASP A 142 -6.34 -14.72 5.36
C ASP A 142 -5.02 -14.88 4.58
N VAL A 143 -4.44 -16.08 4.64
CA VAL A 143 -3.31 -16.50 3.80
C VAL A 143 -3.58 -17.87 3.20
N LYS A 144 -3.91 -17.89 1.91
CA LYS A 144 -4.11 -19.12 1.15
C LYS A 144 -2.82 -19.55 0.48
N ARG A 145 -2.58 -20.87 0.44
CA ARG A 145 -1.42 -21.48 -0.23
C ARG A 145 -1.91 -22.40 -1.34
N SER A 146 -1.36 -22.26 -2.54
CA SER A 146 -1.71 -23.08 -3.70
C SER A 146 -0.51 -23.19 -4.62
N GLU A 147 -0.15 -24.41 -5.04
CA GLU A 147 0.86 -24.73 -6.08
C GLU A 147 1.94 -23.66 -6.33
N GLY A 148 2.90 -23.54 -5.41
CA GLY A 148 4.02 -22.61 -5.56
C GLY A 148 3.70 -21.13 -5.34
N LYS A 149 2.45 -20.78 -5.03
CA LYS A 149 1.97 -19.42 -4.76
C LYS A 149 1.35 -19.27 -3.37
N ARG A 150 1.30 -18.03 -2.91
CA ARG A 150 0.59 -17.60 -1.70
C ARG A 150 -0.29 -16.41 -2.04
N THR A 151 -1.48 -16.37 -1.46
CA THR A 151 -2.43 -15.27 -1.61
C THR A 151 -2.71 -14.68 -0.24
N PHE A 152 -2.42 -13.39 -0.07
CA PHE A 152 -2.60 -12.64 1.17
C PHE A 152 -3.79 -11.70 1.00
N HIS A 153 -4.72 -11.74 1.95
CA HIS A 153 -5.88 -10.85 1.98
C HIS A 153 -5.74 -9.87 3.14
N TRP A 154 -5.58 -8.60 2.82
CA TRP A 154 -5.48 -7.50 3.76
C TRP A 154 -6.72 -6.61 3.68
N SER A 155 -7.17 -6.08 4.81
CA SER A 155 -8.36 -5.22 4.90
C SER A 155 -8.12 -4.04 5.83
N GLU A 156 -8.15 -2.83 5.26
CA GLU A 156 -8.05 -1.54 5.94
C GLU A 156 -9.45 -0.95 6.12
N SER A 157 -9.89 -0.89 7.38
CA SER A 157 -11.25 -0.47 7.73
C SER A 157 -11.35 1.04 8.01
N ALA A 158 -10.24 1.72 8.24
CA ALA A 158 -10.23 3.17 8.35
C ALA A 158 -10.23 3.81 6.94
N PRO A 159 -11.10 4.80 6.68
CA PRO A 159 -11.07 5.52 5.41
C PRO A 159 -9.75 6.26 5.22
N MET A 160 -9.10 6.04 4.08
CA MET A 160 -7.86 6.72 3.70
C MET A 160 -7.93 7.30 2.29
N VAL A 161 -7.05 8.27 2.03
CA VAL A 161 -6.86 8.85 0.69
C VAL A 161 -6.07 7.89 -0.20
N SER A 162 -6.25 8.02 -1.51
CA SER A 162 -5.69 7.08 -2.48
C SER A 162 -4.18 6.89 -2.45
N TYR A 163 -3.42 7.95 -2.10
CA TYR A 163 -1.96 7.88 -2.14
C TYR A 163 -1.36 7.03 -1.01
N LEU A 164 -2.13 6.75 0.05
CA LEU A 164 -1.72 5.93 1.20
C LEU A 164 -1.93 4.43 0.96
N ILE A 165 -2.60 4.06 -0.14
CA ILE A 165 -2.70 2.66 -0.56
C ILE A 165 -1.29 2.17 -0.89
N SER A 166 -0.87 1.11 -0.20
CA SER A 166 0.45 0.53 -0.38
C SER A 166 0.46 -0.99 -0.28
N PHE A 167 1.46 -1.56 -0.92
CA PHE A 167 1.91 -2.91 -0.67
C PHE A 167 3.43 -3.02 -0.87
N VAL A 168 3.99 -4.06 -0.25
CA VAL A 168 5.34 -4.54 -0.47
C VAL A 168 5.32 -6.05 -0.62
N VAL A 169 6.07 -6.54 -1.60
CA VAL A 169 6.31 -7.96 -1.88
C VAL A 169 7.81 -8.20 -1.86
N GLY A 170 8.25 -9.26 -1.18
CA GLY A 170 9.65 -9.66 -1.14
C GLY A 170 9.87 -10.82 -0.18
N ASP A 171 11.14 -11.16 0.05
CA ASP A 171 11.50 -12.11 1.11
C ASP A 171 11.76 -11.31 2.39
N TYR A 172 10.83 -11.40 3.34
CA TYR A 172 10.85 -10.64 4.58
C TYR A 172 10.59 -11.55 5.77
N ARG A 173 11.25 -11.20 6.87
CA ARG A 173 11.02 -11.74 8.20
C ARG A 173 10.24 -10.72 9.02
N GLU A 174 9.20 -11.20 9.69
CA GLU A 174 8.47 -10.42 10.69
C GLU A 174 9.19 -10.48 12.05
N VAL A 175 9.46 -9.30 12.63
CA VAL A 175 9.89 -9.14 14.01
C VAL A 175 8.78 -8.44 14.78
N LYS A 176 8.03 -9.20 15.56
CA LYS A 176 6.93 -8.67 16.36
C LYS A 176 7.44 -7.86 17.55
N ASP A 177 6.77 -6.77 17.81
CA ASP A 177 6.89 -5.96 19.01
C ASP A 177 5.52 -5.73 19.64
N HIS A 178 5.48 -5.28 20.89
CA HIS A 178 4.23 -5.15 21.61
C HIS A 178 4.14 -3.75 22.23
N SER A 179 3.26 -2.92 21.66
CA SER A 179 2.66 -1.82 22.42
C SER A 179 1.43 -2.35 23.18
N SER A 180 1.05 -1.68 24.27
CA SER A 180 -0.04 -2.15 25.15
C SER A 180 -1.43 -2.18 24.49
N SER A 181 -1.61 -1.54 23.33
CA SER A 181 -2.91 -1.43 22.65
C SER A 181 -2.88 -1.62 21.14
N VAL A 182 -1.73 -1.47 20.47
CA VAL A 182 -1.58 -1.57 19.01
C VAL A 182 -0.54 -2.65 18.68
N PRO A 183 -0.86 -3.65 17.85
CA PRO A 183 0.14 -4.57 17.30
C PRO A 183 1.21 -3.80 16.51
N VAL A 184 2.49 -4.05 16.81
CA VAL A 184 3.62 -3.44 16.11
C VAL A 184 4.49 -4.55 15.52
N SER A 185 4.83 -4.45 14.23
CA SER A 185 5.74 -5.40 13.60
C SER A 185 6.76 -4.68 12.71
N TYR A 186 7.97 -5.23 12.67
CA TYR A 186 9.04 -4.78 11.78
C TYR A 186 9.31 -5.86 10.73
N TRP A 187 9.17 -5.51 9.46
CA TRP A 187 9.45 -6.39 8.33
C TRP A 187 10.84 -6.10 7.80
N VAL A 188 11.76 -7.02 8.06
CA VAL A 188 13.19 -6.89 7.75
C VAL A 188 13.65 -8.00 6.81
N TYR A 189 14.78 -7.80 6.13
CA TYR A 189 15.36 -8.84 5.28
C TYR A 189 15.83 -10.05 6.11
N PRO A 190 15.90 -11.27 5.53
CA PRO A 190 16.19 -12.49 6.28
C PRO A 190 17.55 -12.51 7.00
N GLU A 191 18.53 -11.74 6.52
CA GLU A 191 19.85 -11.58 7.12
C GLU A 191 19.85 -10.74 8.40
N HIS A 192 18.81 -9.94 8.62
CA HIS A 192 18.66 -9.13 9.83
C HIS A 192 18.00 -9.93 10.96
N ASP A 193 18.55 -9.78 12.16
CA ASP A 193 18.02 -10.43 13.35
C ASP A 193 17.09 -9.51 14.16
N ARG A 194 16.58 -10.05 15.26
CA ARG A 194 15.71 -9.27 16.16
C ARG A 194 16.46 -8.08 16.76
N ASP A 195 17.73 -8.24 17.09
CA ASP A 195 18.49 -7.21 17.78
C ASP A 195 18.78 -6.05 16.84
N ASP A 196 19.04 -6.31 15.55
CA ASP A 196 19.11 -5.28 14.51
C ASP A 196 17.78 -4.51 14.46
N ALA A 197 16.65 -5.21 14.41
CA ALA A 197 15.33 -4.57 14.32
C ALA A 197 15.01 -3.73 15.57
N MET A 198 15.33 -4.22 16.77
CA MET A 198 15.14 -3.45 18.00
C MET A 198 16.06 -2.23 18.07
N ARG A 199 17.29 -2.32 17.56
CA ARG A 199 18.20 -1.16 17.45
C ARG A 199 17.66 -0.06 16.54
N SER A 200 17.02 -0.44 15.45
CA SER A 200 16.47 0.51 14.47
C SER A 200 15.12 1.09 14.85
N PHE A 201 14.22 0.25 15.36
CA PHE A 201 12.78 0.57 15.48
C PHE A 201 12.21 0.35 16.89
N GLY A 202 12.97 -0.25 17.82
CA GLY A 202 12.43 -0.75 19.10
C GLY A 202 11.85 0.32 20.05
N LEU A 203 12.00 1.61 19.75
CA LEU A 203 11.37 2.70 20.50
C LEU A 203 9.97 3.08 19.97
N THR A 204 9.49 2.43 18.91
CA THR A 204 8.17 2.70 18.32
C THR A 204 7.02 2.56 19.33
N PRO A 205 6.95 1.55 20.21
CA PRO A 205 5.90 1.46 21.23
C PRO A 205 5.87 2.66 22.20
N GLU A 206 7.03 3.15 22.62
CA GLU A 206 7.16 4.34 23.46
C GLU A 206 6.75 5.60 22.70
N MET A 207 7.16 5.73 21.43
CA MET A 207 6.75 6.85 20.59
C MET A 207 5.23 6.88 20.37
N LEU A 208 4.60 5.73 20.12
CA LEU A 208 3.14 5.59 20.06
C LEU A 208 2.47 6.09 21.34
N THR A 209 3.02 5.72 22.50
CA THR A 209 2.51 6.18 23.80
C THR A 209 2.62 7.69 23.92
N VAL A 210 3.77 8.27 23.59
CA VAL A 210 4.00 9.72 23.64
C VAL A 210 3.05 10.46 22.69
N PHE A 211 2.89 10.01 21.45
CA PHE A 211 1.98 10.66 20.50
C PHE A 211 0.52 10.56 20.93
N ASN A 212 0.07 9.38 21.39
CA ASN A 212 -1.28 9.19 21.93
C ASN A 212 -1.58 10.20 23.06
N GLU A 213 -0.66 10.33 24.02
CA GLU A 213 -0.82 11.21 25.17
C GLU A 213 -0.74 12.69 24.79
N TYR A 214 0.24 13.06 23.96
CA TYR A 214 0.49 14.45 23.58
C TYR A 214 -0.59 15.02 22.66
N ILE A 215 -1.05 14.23 21.69
CA ILE A 215 -2.10 14.63 20.74
C ILE A 215 -3.48 14.54 21.42
N GLY A 216 -3.64 13.64 22.39
CA GLY A 216 -4.92 13.40 23.07
C GLY A 216 -5.92 12.64 22.20
N PHE A 217 -5.45 11.97 21.14
CA PHE A 217 -6.25 11.13 20.25
C PHE A 217 -5.51 9.79 20.05
N PRO A 218 -6.07 8.66 20.49
CA PRO A 218 -5.43 7.35 20.32
C PRO A 218 -5.20 7.01 18.83
N TYR A 219 -4.11 6.30 18.55
CA TYR A 219 -3.83 5.74 17.23
C TYR A 219 -5.06 4.99 16.68
N PRO A 220 -5.61 5.39 15.52
CA PRO A 220 -6.94 4.94 15.09
C PRO A 220 -6.95 3.65 14.26
N TYR A 221 -5.79 3.12 13.89
CA TYR A 221 -5.68 2.01 12.93
C TYR A 221 -5.37 0.65 13.60
N GLU A 222 -5.52 -0.44 12.86
CA GLU A 222 -5.52 -1.82 13.39
C GLU A 222 -4.14 -2.33 13.81
N LYS A 223 -3.08 -1.82 13.20
CA LYS A 223 -1.67 -2.17 13.46
C LYS A 223 -0.75 -1.02 13.07
N TYR A 224 0.49 -1.07 13.51
CA TYR A 224 1.56 -0.20 12.99
C TYR A 224 2.76 -1.05 12.57
N ASP A 225 2.85 -1.35 11.28
CA ASP A 225 4.00 -2.05 10.71
C ASP A 225 4.98 -1.05 10.11
N GLN A 226 6.27 -1.36 10.24
CA GLN A 226 7.34 -0.71 9.48
C GLN A 226 8.03 -1.75 8.60
N ILE A 227 8.34 -1.39 7.36
CA ILE A 227 9.02 -2.28 6.41
C ILE A 227 10.19 -1.58 5.75
N ILE A 228 11.36 -2.23 5.75
CA ILE A 228 12.53 -1.71 5.06
C ILE A 228 12.48 -2.03 3.57
N ILE A 229 12.93 -1.10 2.73
CA ILE A 229 12.83 -1.20 1.28
C ILE A 229 14.14 -0.75 0.61
N GLU A 230 14.59 -1.55 -0.37
CA GLU A 230 15.74 -1.27 -1.22
C GLU A 230 15.37 -0.32 -2.36
N ASP A 231 16.34 0.49 -2.80
CA ASP A 231 16.17 1.53 -3.83
C ASP A 231 15.04 2.53 -3.51
N PHE A 232 14.69 2.68 -2.22
CA PHE A 232 13.70 3.66 -1.80
C PHE A 232 14.25 5.07 -1.98
N MET A 233 13.52 5.91 -2.70
CA MET A 233 14.00 7.25 -3.12
C MET A 233 13.96 8.27 -1.99
N TRP A 234 13.29 7.95 -0.89
CA TRP A 234 13.01 8.83 0.24
C TRP A 234 13.54 8.25 1.55
N GLY A 235 13.35 8.98 2.65
CA GLY A 235 13.62 8.46 4.00
C GLY A 235 12.57 7.43 4.39
N GLY A 236 11.31 7.87 4.48
CA GLY A 236 10.16 7.01 4.71
C GLY A 236 8.95 7.51 3.93
N MET A 237 7.85 6.78 4.07
CA MET A 237 6.52 7.15 3.58
C MET A 237 5.48 6.56 4.54
N GLU A 238 4.56 7.41 4.97
CA GLU A 238 3.62 7.21 6.08
C GLU A 238 2.43 6.29 5.78
N ASN A 239 2.50 5.43 4.75
CA ASN A 239 1.33 4.64 4.33
C ASN A 239 0.65 3.98 5.54
N ILE A 240 -0.65 4.25 5.71
CA ILE A 240 -1.42 3.86 6.91
C ILE A 240 -1.20 2.39 7.25
N THR A 241 -0.87 2.10 8.51
CA THR A 241 -0.52 0.77 9.06
C THR A 241 0.72 0.07 8.47
N LEU A 242 1.37 0.61 7.43
CA LEU A 242 2.55 0.02 6.78
C LEU A 242 3.53 1.12 6.34
N SER A 243 4.20 1.75 7.31
CA SER A 243 5.20 2.77 7.01
C SER A 243 6.37 2.15 6.24
N HIS A 244 6.64 2.70 5.07
CA HIS A 244 7.78 2.30 4.24
C HIS A 244 9.01 3.03 4.74
N MET A 245 10.10 2.32 4.99
CA MET A 245 11.37 2.86 5.45
C MET A 245 12.45 2.52 4.43
N THR A 246 13.38 3.42 4.14
CA THR A 246 14.59 3.04 3.42
C THR A 246 15.36 1.97 4.21
N ASP A 247 15.91 0.98 3.51
CA ASP A 247 16.83 -0.01 4.08
C ASP A 247 18.02 0.58 4.86
N ARG A 248 18.39 1.84 4.60
CA ARG A 248 19.42 2.58 5.35
C ARG A 248 19.03 2.88 6.81
N THR A 249 17.76 2.70 7.17
CA THR A 249 17.29 2.76 8.56
C THR A 249 17.65 1.50 9.36
N MET A 250 18.05 0.44 8.67
CA MET A 250 18.45 -0.81 9.29
C MET A 250 19.86 -0.68 9.88
N HIS A 251 20.02 -1.00 11.16
CA HIS A 251 21.25 -0.75 11.91
C HIS A 251 21.74 -2.03 12.60
N THR A 252 22.88 -2.52 12.14
CA THR A 252 23.61 -3.60 12.82
C THR A 252 24.42 -3.06 14.00
N GLU A 253 25.00 -3.96 14.80
CA GLU A 253 25.83 -3.58 15.97
C GLU A 253 26.93 -2.55 15.62
N SER A 254 27.50 -2.62 14.41
CA SER A 254 28.58 -1.73 13.97
C SER A 254 28.15 -0.29 13.68
N ALA A 255 26.85 -0.02 13.59
CA ALA A 255 26.31 1.32 13.33
C ALA A 255 26.26 2.20 14.59
N GLN A 256 26.29 1.62 15.79
CA GLN A 256 26.24 2.38 17.04
C GLN A 256 27.61 2.98 17.42
N PRO A 257 27.64 4.17 18.06
CA PRO A 257 26.51 5.04 18.42
C PRO A 257 26.20 6.13 17.37
N ASN A 258 26.76 6.01 16.16
CA ASN A 258 26.88 7.14 15.25
C ASN A 258 25.62 7.40 14.40
N HIS A 259 24.69 6.44 14.34
CA HIS A 259 23.48 6.51 13.53
C HIS A 259 22.26 6.06 14.33
N SER A 260 21.15 6.77 14.16
CA SER A 260 19.84 6.43 14.72
C SER A 260 18.77 6.72 13.66
N SER A 261 17.73 5.88 13.67
CA SER A 261 16.53 6.04 12.83
C SER A 261 15.38 6.71 13.56
N GLU A 262 15.54 7.02 14.85
CA GLU A 262 14.48 7.55 15.72
C GLU A 262 13.74 8.76 15.14
N TRP A 263 14.47 9.73 14.58
CA TRP A 263 13.85 10.92 14.02
C TRP A 263 12.91 10.58 12.87
N LEU A 264 13.34 9.69 11.98
CA LEU A 264 12.55 9.29 10.81
C LEU A 264 11.37 8.43 11.25
N VAL A 265 11.59 7.46 12.14
CA VAL A 265 10.52 6.63 12.72
C VAL A 265 9.45 7.52 13.39
N ALA A 266 9.86 8.51 14.16
CA ALA A 266 8.95 9.46 14.78
C ALA A 266 8.24 10.36 13.77
N HIS A 267 8.90 10.72 12.66
CA HIS A 267 8.32 11.51 11.57
C HIS A 267 7.19 10.74 10.87
N GLU A 268 7.47 9.52 10.40
CA GLU A 268 6.45 8.68 9.75
C GLU A 268 5.30 8.34 10.69
N LEU A 269 5.61 8.10 11.97
CA LEU A 269 4.58 7.85 12.98
C LEU A 269 3.70 9.09 13.25
N ALA A 270 4.27 10.29 13.23
CA ALA A 270 3.50 11.52 13.45
C ALA A 270 2.46 11.76 12.33
N HIS A 271 2.77 11.36 11.10
CA HIS A 271 1.87 11.49 9.95
C HIS A 271 0.55 10.73 10.11
N GLN A 272 0.56 9.65 10.91
CA GLN A 272 -0.63 8.86 11.23
C GLN A 272 -1.75 9.71 11.87
N TRP A 273 -1.40 10.85 12.46
CA TRP A 273 -2.36 11.89 12.87
C TRP A 273 -2.35 13.10 11.92
N PHE A 274 -1.17 13.55 11.51
CA PHE A 274 -0.99 14.78 10.73
C PHE A 274 -0.74 14.46 9.25
N GLY A 275 -1.82 14.21 8.53
CA GLY A 275 -1.84 13.86 7.10
C GLY A 275 -2.82 12.73 6.83
N ASP A 276 -2.70 11.65 7.60
CA ASP A 276 -3.50 10.44 7.39
C ASP A 276 -4.90 10.58 7.96
N LEU A 277 -4.97 10.87 9.26
CA LEU A 277 -6.24 11.08 9.97
C LEU A 277 -6.92 12.39 9.54
N LEU A 278 -6.18 13.49 9.54
CA LEU A 278 -6.64 14.83 9.16
C LEU A 278 -6.58 15.00 7.64
#